data_AF-A0A259SIQ9-F1
#
_entry.id   AF-A0A259SIQ9-F1
#
_cell.length_a   1.000
_cell.length_b   1.000
_cell.length_c   1.000
_cell.angle_alpha   90.00
_cell.angle_beta   90.00
_cell.angle_gamma   90.00
#
_symmetry.space_group_name_H-M   'P 1'
#
loop_
_entity.id
_entity.type
_entity.pdbx_description
1 polymer ?
#
loop_
_entity_poly.entity_id
_entity_poly.type
_entity_poly.pdbx_seq_one_letter_code
_entity_poly.pdbx_strand_id
1 'polypeptide(L)' 'MRAKHLYAEFRAMPGAGDAVASLVAGYRREVAAEPGTVRFDAHRLQEARDRFFVYEEYVDDAAF' A
#
# COMPACT_ATOMS: atom_id res chain seq x y z
N MET A 1 -22.23 -8.39 -0.53
CA MET A 1 -21.10 -7.63 0.04
C MET A 1 -20.47 -6.82 -1.08
N ARG A 2 -20.00 -5.60 -0.85
CA ARG A 2 -19.48 -4.70 -1.91
C ARG A 2 -17.97 -4.53 -1.73
N ALA A 3 -17.23 -4.66 -2.83
CA ALA A 3 -15.79 -4.46 -2.81
C ALA A 3 -15.39 -3.06 -2.33
N LYS A 4 -14.27 -2.99 -1.64
CA LYS A 4 -13.69 -1.76 -1.07
C LYS A 4 -12.41 -1.41 -1.80
N HIS A 5 -12.24 -0.12 -2.04
CA HIS A 5 -11.12 0.41 -2.79
C HIS A 5 -10.53 1.58 -2.01
N LEU A 6 -9.22 1.57 -1.80
CA LEU A 6 -8.49 2.66 -1.17
C LEU A 6 -7.41 3.17 -2.13
N TYR A 7 -7.30 4.50 -2.17
CA TYR A 7 -6.27 5.22 -2.90
C TYR A 7 -5.62 6.17 -1.90
N ALA A 8 -4.35 5.94 -1.61
CA ALA A 8 -3.62 6.74 -0.64
C ALA A 8 -2.31 7.22 -1.23
N GLU A 9 -2.03 8.51 -1.01
CA GLU A 9 -0.70 9.08 -1.19
C GLU A 9 -0.17 9.53 0.16
N PHE A 10 1.11 9.27 0.41
CA PHE A 10 1.77 9.78 1.60
C PHE A 10 3.23 10.11 1.33
N ARG A 11 3.79 10.89 2.27
CA ARG A 11 5.17 11.32 2.25
C ARG A 11 5.90 10.78 3.48
N ALA A 12 7.06 10.18 3.28
CA ALA A 12 7.95 9.80 4.37
C ALA A 12 8.49 11.04 5.08
N MET A 13 8.77 10.90 6.37
CA MET A 13 9.53 11.92 7.11
C MET A 13 10.91 12.14 6.46
N PRO A 14 11.51 13.34 6.58
CA PRO A 14 12.84 13.61 6.04
C PRO A 14 13.86 12.55 6.48
N GLY A 15 14.58 11.98 5.52
CA GLY A 15 15.57 10.91 5.76
C GLY A 15 15.00 9.49 5.91
N ALA A 16 13.67 9.31 5.97
CA ALA A 16 13.04 8.01 6.19
C ALA A 16 12.61 7.27 4.90
N GLY A 17 12.86 7.86 3.72
CA GLY A 17 12.33 7.34 2.45
C GLY A 17 12.70 5.88 2.15
N ASP A 18 13.94 5.47 2.43
CA ASP A 18 14.38 4.10 2.16
C ASP A 18 13.81 3.09 3.17
N ALA A 19 13.68 3.49 4.44
CA ALA A 19 13.02 2.67 5.46
C ALA A 19 11.55 2.43 5.11
N VAL A 20 10.84 3.49 4.71
CA VAL A 20 9.45 3.40 4.26
C VAL A 20 9.33 2.54 3.00
N ALA A 21 10.24 2.67 2.04
CA ALA A 21 10.24 1.82 0.84
C ALA A 21 10.39 0.33 1.19
N SER A 22 11.22 -0.01 2.18
CA SER A 22 11.36 -1.39 2.65
C SER A 22 10.08 -1.90 3.31
N LEU A 23 9.42 -1.09 4.16
CA LEU A 23 8.15 -1.46 4.80
C LEU A 23 7.06 -1.69 3.76
N VAL A 24 6.91 -0.75 2.83
CA VAL A 24 5.92 -0.82 1.74
C VAL A 24 6.13 -2.07 0.88
N ALA A 25 7.39 -2.42 0.55
CA ALA A 25 7.69 -3.65 -0.19
C ALA A 25 7.39 -4.92 0.61
N GLY A 26 7.46 -4.88 1.94
CA GLY A 26 7.03 -5.95 2.83
C GLY A 26 5.52 -6.15 2.80
N TYR A 27 4.75 -5.07 2.99
CA TYR A 27 3.29 -5.11 3.01
C TYR A 27 2.69 -5.66 1.71
N ARG A 28 3.28 -5.37 0.54
CA ARG A 28 2.84 -5.97 -0.73
C ARG A 28 2.82 -7.49 -0.71
N ARG A 29 3.70 -8.14 0.04
CA ARG A 29 3.74 -9.61 0.14
C ARG A 29 2.80 -10.11 1.22
N GLU A 30 2.80 -9.45 2.37
CA GLU A 30 2.04 -9.87 3.54
C GLU A 30 0.54 -9.66 3.32
N VAL A 31 0.12 -8.44 2.99
CA VAL A 31 -1.29 -8.08 2.83
C VAL A 31 -1.91 -8.75 1.60
N ALA A 32 -1.15 -8.92 0.51
CA ALA A 32 -1.63 -9.66 -0.65
C ALA A 32 -1.91 -11.15 -0.38
N ALA A 33 -1.36 -11.71 0.71
CA ALA A 33 -1.63 -13.08 1.12
C ALA A 33 -2.81 -13.18 2.11
N GLU A 34 -3.36 -12.06 2.57
CA GLU A 34 -4.46 -12.04 3.53
C GLU A 34 -5.79 -12.45 2.88
N PRO A 35 -6.63 -13.25 3.56
CA PRO A 35 -7.95 -13.58 3.07
C PRO A 35 -8.80 -12.34 2.84
N GLY A 36 -9.30 -12.18 1.62
CA GLY A 36 -10.17 -11.07 1.24
C GLY A 36 -9.45 -9.89 0.58
N THR A 37 -8.11 -9.88 0.57
CA THR A 37 -7.34 -8.98 -0.28
C THR A 37 -7.46 -9.42 -1.73
N VAL A 38 -8.02 -8.56 -2.57
CA VAL A 38 -8.08 -8.77 -4.03
C VAL A 38 -6.83 -8.19 -4.68
N ARG A 39 -6.36 -7.04 -4.21
CA ARG A 39 -5.17 -6.36 -4.73
C ARG A 39 -4.54 -5.46 -3.68
N PHE A 40 -3.21 -5.48 -3.59
CA PHE A 40 -2.44 -4.54 -2.77
C PHE A 40 -1.19 -4.09 -3.53
N ASP A 41 -1.28 -2.92 -4.13
CA ASP A 41 -0.21 -2.30 -4.90
C ASP A 41 0.33 -1.09 -4.16
N ALA A 42 1.59 -1.15 -3.79
CA ALA A 42 2.22 -0.11 -3.00
C ALA A 42 3.58 0.25 -3.61
N HIS A 43 3.77 1.53 -3.91
CA HIS A 43 4.85 1.98 -4.77
C HIS A 43 5.51 3.25 -4.22
N ARG A 44 6.83 3.30 -4.35
CA ARG A 44 7.59 4.55 -4.26
C ARG A 44 7.48 5.27 -5.61
N LEU A 45 7.21 6.57 -5.60
CA LEU A 45 7.19 7.36 -6.83
C LEU A 45 8.61 7.52 -7.38
N GLN A 46 8.78 7.34 -8.69
CA GLN A 46 10.09 7.41 -9.34
C GLN A 46 10.72 8.81 -9.24
N GLU A 47 9.90 9.86 -9.44
CA GLU A 47 10.34 11.25 -9.46
C GLU A 47 10.52 11.85 -8.05
N ALA A 48 9.97 11.21 -7.02
CA ALA A 48 9.96 11.72 -5.65
C ALA A 48 10.22 10.60 -4.64
N ARG A 49 11.48 10.50 -4.22
CA ARG A 49 11.99 9.43 -3.35
C ARG A 49 11.37 9.38 -1.96
N ASP A 50 10.71 10.44 -1.52
CA ASP A 50 10.00 10.51 -0.25
C ASP A 50 8.48 10.32 -0.41
N ARG A 51 7.97 10.15 -1.62
CA ARG A 51 6.53 10.00 -1.88
C ARG A 51 6.17 8.58 -2.28
N PHE A 52 4.99 8.17 -1.83
CA PHE A 52 4.45 6.83 -2.00
C PHE A 52 3.00 6.90 -2.42
N PHE A 53 2.60 5.88 -3.17
CA PHE A 53 1.22 5.65 -3.58
C PHE A 53 0.83 4.21 -3.25
N VAL A 54 -0.38 4.03 -2.73
CA VAL A 54 -0.97 2.73 -2.43
C VAL A 54 -2.36 2.64 -3.03
N TYR A 55 -2.60 1.54 -3.73
CA TYR A 55 -3.90 1.10 -4.20
C TYR A 55 -4.25 -0.24 -3.57
N GLU A 56 -5.42 -0.32 -2.97
CA GLU A 56 -5.90 -1.52 -2.29
C GLU A 56 -7.31 -1.85 -2.74
N GLU A 57 -7.58 -3.15 -2.90
CA GLU A 57 -8.89 -3.68 -3.24
C GLU A 57 -9.20 -4.88 -2.33
N TYR A 58 -10.37 -4.86 -1.70
CA TYR A 58 -10.84 -5.92 -0.81
C TYR A 58 -12.24 -6.37 -1.18
N VAL A 59 -12.55 -7.63 -0.91
CA VAL A 59 -13.84 -8.25 -1.27
C VAL A 59 -15.04 -7.59 -0.58
N ASP A 60 -14.84 -7.05 0.62
CA ASP A 60 -15.86 -6.39 1.43
C ASP A 60 -15.29 -5.53 2.57
N ASP A 61 -16.18 -4.97 3.40
CA ASP A 61 -15.84 -4.13 4.56
C ASP A 61 -15.19 -4.92 5.72
N ALA A 62 -15.30 -6.24 5.78
CA ALA A 62 -14.71 -7.04 6.85
C ALA A 62 -13.25 -7.40 6.55
N ALA A 63 -12.90 -7.48 5.26
CA ALA A 63 -11.53 -7.63 4.78
C ALA A 63 -10.75 -6.30 4.70
N PHE A 64 -11.45 -5.16 4.72
CA PHE A 64 -10.87 -3.80 4.71
C PHE A 64 -10.48 -3.34 6.12
#